data_AF-A0A061R0V7-F1
#
_entry.id   AF-A0A061R0V7-F1
#
_cell.length_a   1.000
_cell.length_b   1.000
_cell.length_c   1.000
_cell.angle_alpha   90.00
_cell.angle_beta   90.00
_cell.angle_gamma   90.00
#
_symmetry.space_group_name_H-M   'P 1'
#
loop_
_entity.id
_entity.type
_entity.pdbx_description
1 polymer ?
#
loop_
_entity_poly.entity_id
_entity_poly.type
_entity_poly.pdbx_seq_one_letter_code
_entity_poly.pdbx_strand_id
1 'polypeptide(L)'
;MISVPLATVSRSLQYRPLPCMLLYSRQKAGHHRMCRNWGAKARNEHAQDTLAFENNRTDVTYDTEFSVEPQVPSDSNLHGLGFGFSAGGMLFPYLVGVVGALRESGVMTDGTKVAGSSAGSIVAVASSSGLTSEEVMTACLELAEDYRINGTRGRMRERLALCLDRVLPEDIHHLCNGVAHVGVTKLLPIPTFKLINRFSSREDVIDAVLTSCHIPWYFDGKFSTNFRGSLHYDGGLTNLIPVPPGVDTAIKISCFPSQKLRAVQGVAVSPDSFDEDFPHPMSQLLAWAFEPADEPMLIDLYERGRRDGFAWHSRHTNLEPSSRDASA
;
A
#
# COMPACT_ATOMS: atom_id res chain seq x y z
N MET A 1 9.13 -63.43 11.69
CA MET A 1 9.18 -62.36 12.71
C MET A 1 10.58 -61.79 12.73
N ILE A 2 10.78 -60.62 12.11
CA ILE A 2 12.01 -59.83 12.24
C ILE A 2 11.54 -58.39 12.40
N SER A 3 11.74 -57.83 13.60
CA SER A 3 11.39 -56.46 13.96
C SER A 3 12.40 -55.47 13.40
N VAL A 4 11.91 -54.36 12.85
CA VAL A 4 12.71 -53.18 12.49
C VAL A 4 12.31 -52.05 13.45
N PRO A 5 13.23 -51.33 14.12
CA PRO A 5 12.87 -50.25 15.01
C PRO A 5 12.63 -48.94 14.24
N LEU A 6 11.58 -48.21 14.63
CA LEU A 6 11.29 -46.84 14.22
C LEU A 6 12.27 -45.87 14.90
N ALA A 7 13.04 -45.13 14.12
CA ALA A 7 13.84 -44.00 14.59
C ALA A 7 12.98 -42.72 14.56
N THR A 8 12.65 -42.21 15.74
CA THR A 8 12.00 -40.92 15.96
C THR A 8 13.00 -39.80 15.70
N VAL A 9 12.83 -39.04 14.61
CA VAL A 9 13.62 -37.82 14.36
C VAL A 9 12.86 -36.62 14.93
N SER A 10 13.22 -36.24 16.16
CA SER A 10 12.92 -34.91 16.69
C SER A 10 13.87 -33.91 16.03
N ARG A 11 13.37 -33.07 15.12
CA ARG A 11 14.09 -31.88 14.64
C ARG A 11 13.53 -30.66 15.36
N SER A 12 14.26 -30.20 16.37
CA SER A 12 14.18 -28.84 16.86
C SER A 12 14.51 -27.87 15.72
N LEU A 13 13.53 -27.10 15.28
CA LEU A 13 13.73 -25.94 14.40
C LEU A 13 14.56 -24.89 15.16
N GLN A 14 15.87 -24.87 14.92
CA GLN A 14 16.71 -23.74 15.30
C GLN A 14 16.35 -22.55 14.40
N TYR A 15 15.69 -21.57 15.00
CA TYR A 15 15.34 -20.29 14.39
C TYR A 15 16.63 -19.55 13.99
N ARG A 16 16.91 -19.47 12.68
CA ARG A 16 17.93 -18.55 12.14
C ARG A 16 17.27 -17.18 11.92
N PRO A 17 17.85 -16.06 12.39
CA PRO A 17 17.28 -14.74 12.14
C PRO A 17 17.26 -14.44 10.63
N LEU A 18 16.11 -13.98 10.14
CA LEU A 18 15.85 -13.69 8.73
C LEU A 18 16.64 -12.45 8.25
N PRO A 19 16.99 -12.34 6.94
CA PRO A 19 17.80 -11.25 6.40
C PRO A 19 17.27 -9.84 6.68
N CYS A 20 15.94 -9.64 6.69
CA CYS A 20 15.30 -8.36 7.01
C CYS A 20 15.55 -7.92 8.47
N MET A 21 15.49 -8.85 9.43
CA MET A 21 15.83 -8.58 10.83
C MET A 21 17.31 -8.23 11.02
N LEU A 22 18.20 -8.81 10.20
CA LEU A 22 19.65 -8.53 10.26
C LEU A 22 20.01 -7.15 9.70
N LEU A 23 19.29 -6.65 8.69
CA LEU A 23 19.48 -5.30 8.14
C LEU A 23 18.96 -4.22 9.09
N TYR A 24 17.74 -4.40 9.62
CA TYR A 24 17.12 -3.45 10.54
C TYR A 24 17.85 -3.35 11.89
N SER A 25 18.25 -4.49 12.48
CA SER A 25 19.02 -4.50 13.74
C SER A 25 20.37 -3.78 13.64
N ARG A 26 21.00 -3.77 12.45
CA ARG A 26 22.23 -3.02 12.19
C ARG A 26 22.01 -1.51 12.06
N GLN A 27 20.88 -1.07 11.51
CA GLN A 27 20.54 0.36 11.38
C GLN A 27 20.04 0.98 12.70
N LYS A 28 19.32 0.21 13.54
CA LYS A 28 18.80 0.67 14.85
C LYS A 28 19.90 1.09 15.83
N ALA A 29 21.08 0.48 15.75
CA ALA A 29 22.23 0.81 16.60
C ALA A 29 22.83 2.22 16.34
N GLY A 30 22.57 2.83 15.17
CA GLY A 30 23.12 4.15 14.79
C GLY A 30 22.24 5.35 15.17
N HIS A 31 20.92 5.21 15.26
CA HIS A 31 19.97 6.33 15.23
C HIS A 31 19.56 6.92 16.59
N HIS A 32 19.81 6.24 17.72
CA HIS A 32 19.38 6.70 19.06
C HIS A 32 19.99 8.04 19.54
N ARG A 33 20.96 8.61 18.82
CA ARG A 33 21.69 9.82 19.23
C ARG A 33 21.07 11.14 18.72
N MET A 34 20.17 11.12 17.71
CA MET A 34 19.70 12.34 17.02
C MET A 34 18.35 12.91 17.51
N CYS A 35 17.44 12.10 18.06
CA CYS A 35 16.03 12.48 18.26
C CYS A 35 15.73 13.47 19.42
N ARG A 36 16.70 13.86 20.26
CA ARG A 36 16.44 14.63 21.50
C ARG A 36 16.20 16.13 21.31
N ASN A 37 16.51 16.73 20.16
CA ASN A 37 16.58 18.19 20.03
C ASN A 37 15.35 18.87 19.37
N TRP A 38 14.33 18.14 18.94
CA TRP A 38 13.35 18.70 17.99
C TRP A 38 11.97 19.07 18.57
N GLY A 39 11.64 18.69 19.81
CA GLY A 39 10.31 18.87 20.40
C GLY A 39 9.93 20.29 20.85
N ALA A 40 10.75 21.32 20.63
CA ALA A 40 10.55 22.65 21.22
C ALA A 40 9.95 23.71 20.26
N LYS A 41 9.96 23.49 18.94
CA LYS A 41 9.69 24.56 17.96
C LYS A 41 8.25 24.61 17.42
N ALA A 42 7.48 23.54 17.55
CA ALA A 42 6.19 23.38 16.85
C ALA A 42 4.94 23.95 17.59
N ARG A 43 5.10 24.67 18.71
CA ARG A 43 3.99 25.01 19.62
C ARG A 43 3.29 26.36 19.43
N ASN A 44 3.68 27.20 18.46
CA ASN A 44 3.27 28.62 18.48
C ASN A 44 2.34 29.14 17.38
N GLU A 45 1.86 28.33 16.42
CA GLU A 45 1.25 28.92 15.20
C GLU A 45 -0.09 28.31 14.74
N HIS A 46 -0.91 27.74 15.64
CA HIS A 46 -2.24 27.21 15.26
C HIS A 46 -3.35 27.72 16.18
N ALA A 47 -3.74 28.98 16.00
CA ALA A 47 -5.00 29.51 16.48
C ALA A 47 -5.48 30.60 15.52
N GLN A 48 -6.27 30.24 14.51
CA GLN A 48 -7.40 31.03 14.01
C GLN A 48 -8.08 30.37 12.80
N ASP A 49 -9.40 30.27 12.92
CA ASP A 49 -10.44 30.29 11.87
C ASP A 49 -10.87 28.98 11.17
N THR A 50 -12.03 28.47 11.61
CA THR A 50 -12.92 27.57 10.89
C THR A 50 -14.37 27.91 11.21
N LEU A 51 -15.20 28.28 10.22
CA LEU A 51 -16.68 28.22 10.16
C LEU A 51 -17.09 28.49 8.69
N ALA A 52 -18.08 27.88 8.00
CA ALA A 52 -19.04 26.80 8.21
C ALA A 52 -19.85 26.59 6.87
N PHE A 53 -20.73 25.57 6.85
CA PHE A 53 -21.87 25.26 5.93
C PHE A 53 -21.61 24.49 4.61
N GLU A 54 -22.10 23.26 4.34
CA GLU A 54 -23.46 22.63 4.36
C GLU A 54 -24.45 23.27 3.35
N ASN A 55 -25.29 22.61 2.55
CA ASN A 55 -25.80 21.24 2.34
C ASN A 55 -26.43 21.19 0.92
N ASN A 56 -26.50 20.05 0.23
CA ASN A 56 -27.78 19.36 -0.12
C ASN A 56 -27.59 18.15 -1.05
N ARG A 57 -28.38 17.09 -0.77
CA ARG A 57 -28.44 15.80 -1.48
C ARG A 57 -29.67 15.72 -2.40
N THR A 58 -29.59 14.89 -3.44
CA THR A 58 -30.75 14.16 -4.01
C THR A 58 -30.31 12.80 -4.55
N ASP A 59 -31.12 11.78 -4.25
CA ASP A 59 -30.98 10.36 -4.57
C ASP A 59 -31.15 10.03 -6.06
N VAL A 60 -30.39 9.04 -6.56
CA VAL A 60 -30.73 8.27 -7.77
C VAL A 60 -30.32 6.81 -7.58
N THR A 61 -31.29 5.91 -7.74
CA THR A 61 -31.19 4.45 -7.74
C THR A 61 -30.65 3.92 -9.08
N TYR A 62 -29.86 2.84 -9.07
CA TYR A 62 -29.53 2.08 -10.28
C TYR A 62 -29.67 0.57 -10.07
N ASP A 63 -30.32 -0.04 -11.06
CA ASP A 63 -30.55 -1.47 -11.22
C ASP A 63 -29.25 -2.25 -11.47
N THR A 64 -29.27 -3.49 -10.99
CA THR A 64 -28.26 -4.53 -11.08
C THR A 64 -28.19 -5.16 -12.48
N GLU A 65 -27.00 -5.45 -13.00
CA GLU A 65 -26.74 -6.71 -13.74
C GLU A 65 -25.25 -7.03 -14.00
N PHE A 66 -24.95 -8.32 -13.78
CA PHE A 66 -23.95 -9.23 -14.36
C PHE A 66 -22.42 -9.01 -14.19
N SER A 67 -21.80 -9.97 -13.50
CA SER A 67 -20.36 -10.16 -13.32
C SER A 67 -19.73 -10.92 -14.49
N VAL A 68 -18.60 -10.41 -15.02
CA VAL A 68 -17.71 -11.14 -15.92
C VAL A 68 -16.33 -11.17 -15.27
N GLU A 69 -15.80 -12.37 -15.03
CA GLU A 69 -14.43 -12.56 -14.51
C GLU A 69 -13.39 -12.15 -15.56
N PRO A 70 -12.29 -11.45 -15.20
CA PRO A 70 -11.26 -11.06 -16.16
C PRO A 70 -10.32 -12.22 -16.49
N GLN A 71 -10.13 -12.48 -17.79
CA GLN A 71 -9.10 -13.39 -18.32
C GLN A 71 -7.74 -12.66 -18.42
N VAL A 72 -6.62 -13.35 -18.16
CA VAL A 72 -5.25 -12.79 -18.20
C VAL A 72 -4.43 -13.39 -19.37
N PRO A 73 -3.53 -12.62 -20.02
CA PRO A 73 -2.83 -13.03 -21.24
C PRO A 73 -1.37 -13.52 -21.01
N SER A 74 -0.79 -14.21 -22.02
CA SER A 74 0.54 -14.88 -22.01
C SER A 74 1.76 -13.94 -22.04
N ASP A 75 2.97 -14.49 -21.84
CA ASP A 75 4.27 -13.82 -21.57
C ASP A 75 4.68 -12.65 -22.49
N SER A 76 4.09 -12.50 -23.68
CA SER A 76 4.27 -11.31 -24.54
C SER A 76 3.41 -10.09 -24.12
N ASN A 77 2.56 -10.22 -23.09
CA ASN A 77 1.60 -9.20 -22.61
C ASN A 77 1.94 -8.58 -21.24
N LEU A 78 3.17 -8.73 -20.72
CA LEU A 78 3.63 -7.91 -19.58
C LEU A 78 3.60 -6.41 -19.93
N HIS A 79 3.73 -6.08 -21.21
CA HIS A 79 3.50 -4.75 -21.77
C HIS A 79 1.99 -4.49 -21.88
N GLY A 80 1.37 -4.04 -20.80
CA GLY A 80 -0.07 -3.76 -20.76
C GLY A 80 -0.69 -3.88 -19.37
N LEU A 81 0.04 -4.45 -18.41
CA LEU A 81 -0.40 -4.55 -17.02
C LEU A 81 -0.31 -3.20 -16.29
N GLY A 82 -1.32 -2.93 -15.47
CA GLY A 82 -1.29 -1.90 -14.44
C GLY A 82 -1.71 -2.45 -13.08
N PHE A 83 -1.27 -1.81 -12.01
CA PHE A 83 -1.56 -2.27 -10.65
C PHE A 83 -2.28 -1.21 -9.82
N GLY A 84 -3.33 -1.63 -9.13
CA GLY A 84 -4.08 -0.81 -8.19
C GLY A 84 -3.86 -1.28 -6.77
N PHE A 85 -3.48 -0.37 -5.86
CA PHE A 85 -3.18 -0.67 -4.46
C PHE A 85 -4.23 -0.09 -3.52
N SER A 86 -4.69 -0.91 -2.58
CA SER A 86 -5.74 -0.50 -1.65
C SER A 86 -5.28 0.55 -0.64
N ALA A 87 -6.21 1.38 -0.18
CA ALA A 87 -6.08 2.02 1.11
C ALA A 87 -6.03 0.96 2.23
N GLY A 88 -5.43 1.31 3.37
CA GLY A 88 -5.33 0.40 4.52
C GLY A 88 -4.44 0.87 5.66
N GLY A 89 -4.12 2.17 5.72
CA GLY A 89 -3.30 2.76 6.78
C GLY A 89 -2.00 2.00 7.01
N MET A 90 -1.70 1.63 8.26
CA MET A 90 -0.45 0.97 8.63
C MET A 90 -0.34 -0.52 8.21
N LEU A 91 -1.31 -1.07 7.46
CA LEU A 91 -1.25 -2.43 6.89
C LEU A 91 -0.44 -2.51 5.58
N PHE A 92 0.02 -1.38 5.05
CA PHE A 92 0.73 -1.36 3.76
C PHE A 92 2.05 -2.13 3.67
N PRO A 93 2.73 -2.58 4.75
CA PRO A 93 3.82 -3.56 4.61
C PRO A 93 3.44 -4.79 3.76
N TYR A 94 2.19 -5.25 3.84
CA TYR A 94 1.69 -6.31 2.95
C TYR A 94 1.83 -5.92 1.47
N LEU A 95 1.36 -4.72 1.10
CA LEU A 95 1.43 -4.22 -0.28
C LEU A 95 2.88 -4.05 -0.74
N VAL A 96 3.78 -3.58 0.15
CA VAL A 96 5.22 -3.47 -0.13
C VAL A 96 5.82 -4.84 -0.44
N GLY A 97 5.43 -5.88 0.31
CA GLY A 97 5.84 -7.25 0.06
C GLY A 97 5.38 -7.77 -1.31
N VAL A 98 4.11 -7.53 -1.67
CA VAL A 98 3.58 -7.91 -2.99
C VAL A 98 4.37 -7.21 -4.11
N VAL A 99 4.62 -5.91 -3.99
CA VAL A 99 5.42 -5.15 -4.97
C VAL A 99 6.83 -5.72 -5.10
N GLY A 100 7.49 -6.04 -3.98
CA GLY A 100 8.82 -6.67 -3.99
C GLY A 100 8.84 -7.95 -4.82
N ALA A 101 7.90 -8.87 -4.56
CA ALA A 101 7.81 -10.13 -5.30
C ALA A 101 7.49 -9.92 -6.80
N LEU A 102 6.61 -8.98 -7.14
CA LEU A 102 6.28 -8.68 -8.54
C LEU A 102 7.46 -8.06 -9.30
N ARG A 103 8.26 -7.21 -8.65
CA ARG A 103 9.47 -6.62 -9.23
C ARG A 103 10.57 -7.67 -9.40
N GLU A 104 10.80 -8.52 -8.39
CA GLU A 104 11.76 -9.62 -8.47
C GLU A 104 11.39 -10.66 -9.54
N SER A 105 10.10 -10.82 -9.82
CA SER A 105 9.60 -11.69 -10.88
C SER A 105 9.64 -11.05 -12.27
N GLY A 106 10.01 -9.77 -12.40
CA GLY A 106 10.01 -9.03 -13.66
C GLY A 106 8.63 -8.61 -14.18
N VAL A 107 7.57 -8.89 -13.42
CA VAL A 107 6.18 -8.52 -13.77
C VAL A 107 5.96 -7.00 -13.66
N MET A 108 6.56 -6.39 -12.64
CA MET A 108 6.51 -4.96 -12.40
C MET A 108 7.88 -4.34 -12.64
N THR A 109 7.91 -3.25 -13.40
CA THR A 109 9.12 -2.48 -13.73
C THR A 109 8.89 -1.00 -13.36
N ASP A 110 9.93 -0.17 -13.47
CA ASP A 110 9.82 1.27 -13.17
C ASP A 110 8.83 2.02 -14.08
N GLY A 111 8.55 1.48 -15.27
CA GLY A 111 7.56 2.04 -16.20
C GLY A 111 6.15 1.48 -16.05
N THR A 112 5.93 0.50 -15.18
CA THR A 112 4.62 -0.11 -14.98
C THR A 112 3.68 0.90 -14.32
N LYS A 113 2.54 1.18 -14.96
CA LYS A 113 1.58 2.13 -14.40
C LYS A 113 0.97 1.57 -13.12
N VAL A 114 0.89 2.43 -12.12
CA VAL A 114 0.35 2.08 -10.80
C VAL A 114 -0.61 3.15 -10.30
N ALA A 115 -1.57 2.75 -9.47
CA ALA A 115 -2.47 3.66 -8.79
C ALA A 115 -2.67 3.24 -7.34
N GLY A 116 -2.93 4.19 -6.46
CA GLY A 116 -3.27 3.88 -5.08
C GLY A 116 -3.90 5.04 -4.33
N SER A 117 -4.69 4.69 -3.32
CA SER A 117 -5.32 5.63 -2.39
C SER A 117 -4.76 5.42 -0.99
N SER A 118 -4.61 6.49 -0.20
CA SER A 118 -4.10 6.42 1.17
C SER A 118 -2.75 5.67 1.21
N ALA A 119 -2.63 4.64 2.03
CA ALA A 119 -1.43 3.81 2.10
C ALA A 119 -1.02 3.20 0.74
N GLY A 120 -1.97 2.89 -0.15
CA GLY A 120 -1.68 2.45 -1.51
C GLY A 120 -1.01 3.53 -2.37
N SER A 121 -1.25 4.81 -2.10
CA SER A 121 -0.57 5.92 -2.79
C SER A 121 0.91 6.02 -2.41
N ILE A 122 1.24 5.73 -1.14
CA ILE A 122 2.62 5.64 -0.66
C ILE A 122 3.34 4.54 -1.44
N VAL A 123 2.71 3.37 -1.56
CA VAL A 123 3.25 2.22 -2.30
C VAL A 123 3.40 2.54 -3.79
N ALA A 124 2.40 3.19 -4.40
CA ALA A 124 2.46 3.61 -5.80
C ALA A 124 3.66 4.54 -6.07
N VAL A 125 3.84 5.58 -5.25
CA VAL A 125 4.97 6.52 -5.39
C VAL A 125 6.31 5.83 -5.11
N ALA A 126 6.40 5.04 -4.05
CA ALA A 126 7.63 4.30 -3.71
C ALA A 126 8.01 3.29 -4.79
N SER A 127 7.04 2.67 -5.46
CA SER A 127 7.32 1.74 -6.56
C SER A 127 7.95 2.40 -7.79
N SER A 128 7.79 3.72 -7.95
CA SER A 128 8.42 4.52 -9.02
C SER A 128 9.71 5.22 -8.58
N SER A 129 10.09 5.15 -7.30
CA SER A 129 11.20 5.94 -6.76
C SER A 129 12.57 5.26 -6.85
N GLY A 130 12.64 4.06 -7.42
CA GLY A 130 13.85 3.24 -7.44
C GLY A 130 14.23 2.61 -6.10
N LEU A 131 13.40 2.77 -5.06
CA LEU A 131 13.61 2.14 -3.76
C LEU A 131 13.30 0.64 -3.84
N THR A 132 14.10 -0.15 -3.13
CA THR A 132 13.82 -1.57 -2.90
C THR A 132 12.67 -1.75 -1.90
N SER A 133 11.99 -2.90 -1.96
CA SER A 133 10.94 -3.24 -0.99
C SER A 133 11.46 -3.22 0.45
N GLU A 134 12.73 -3.59 0.66
CA GLU A 134 13.42 -3.62 1.95
C GLU A 134 13.68 -2.22 2.50
N GLU A 135 14.08 -1.26 1.65
CA GLU A 135 14.25 0.14 2.04
C GLU A 135 12.91 0.78 2.42
N VAL A 136 11.87 0.50 1.64
CA VAL A 136 10.51 0.97 1.95
C VAL A 136 10.05 0.35 3.28
N MET A 137 10.22 -0.97 3.46
CA MET A 137 9.85 -1.65 4.70
C MET A 137 10.60 -1.12 5.92
N THR A 138 11.88 -0.80 5.78
CA THR A 138 12.68 -0.17 6.84
C THR A 138 12.07 1.16 7.27
N ALA A 139 11.74 2.02 6.30
CA ALA A 139 11.10 3.31 6.58
C ALA A 139 9.71 3.13 7.23
N CYS A 140 8.95 2.09 6.84
CA CYS A 140 7.67 1.74 7.45
C CYS A 140 7.83 1.39 8.93
N LEU A 141 8.83 0.57 9.27
CA LEU A 141 9.08 0.12 10.64
C LEU A 141 9.46 1.30 11.56
N GLU A 142 10.30 2.22 11.07
CA GLU A 142 10.66 3.43 11.81
C GLU A 142 9.45 4.34 12.06
N LEU A 143 8.60 4.53 11.04
CA LEU A 143 7.38 5.32 11.17
C LEU A 143 6.40 4.66 12.16
N ALA A 144 6.25 3.33 12.07
CA ALA A 144 5.41 2.56 12.98
C ALA A 144 5.95 2.57 14.43
N GLU A 145 7.28 2.59 14.62
CA GLU A 145 7.89 2.73 15.95
C GLU A 145 7.57 4.08 16.58
N ASP A 146 7.66 5.19 15.83
CA ASP A 146 7.17 6.48 16.34
C ASP A 146 5.70 6.36 16.72
N TYR A 147 4.83 5.94 15.80
CA TYR A 147 3.40 5.85 16.06
C TYR A 147 3.01 4.98 17.26
N ARG A 148 3.68 3.85 17.52
CA ARG A 148 3.44 3.03 18.72
C ARG A 148 3.84 3.76 20.02
N ILE A 149 4.95 4.49 20.01
CA ILE A 149 5.46 5.19 21.21
C ILE A 149 4.63 6.43 21.53
N ASN A 150 4.15 7.08 20.48
CA ASN A 150 3.83 8.50 20.51
C ASN A 150 2.38 8.79 20.06
N GLY A 151 1.67 7.77 19.58
CA GLY A 151 0.32 7.86 19.04
C GLY A 151 0.28 8.36 17.59
N THR A 152 -0.78 7.98 16.88
CA THR A 152 -1.00 8.34 15.47
C THR A 152 -1.89 9.57 15.31
N ARG A 153 -2.98 9.65 16.10
CA ARG A 153 -4.01 10.68 15.95
C ARG A 153 -3.47 12.10 16.00
N GLY A 154 -3.76 12.88 14.96
CA GLY A 154 -3.37 14.29 14.84
C GLY A 154 -1.89 14.52 14.50
N ARG A 155 -1.11 13.45 14.27
CA ARG A 155 0.35 13.52 14.12
C ARG A 155 0.89 12.93 12.82
N MET A 156 0.08 12.14 12.11
CA MET A 156 0.56 11.34 10.99
C MET A 156 1.09 12.21 9.84
N ARG A 157 0.49 13.37 9.59
CA ARG A 157 0.92 14.26 8.49
C ARG A 157 2.38 14.66 8.61
N GLU A 158 2.79 15.22 9.76
CA GLU A 158 4.16 15.71 9.97
C GLU A 158 5.18 14.57 9.87
N ARG A 159 4.87 13.42 10.50
CA ARG A 159 5.77 12.27 10.53
C ARG A 159 5.91 11.60 9.17
N LEU A 160 4.81 11.44 8.44
CA LEU A 160 4.85 10.93 7.08
C LEU A 160 5.60 11.91 6.16
N ALA A 161 5.38 13.22 6.28
CA ALA A 161 6.08 14.23 5.48
C ALA A 161 7.60 14.14 5.66
N LEU A 162 8.08 14.10 6.91
CA LEU A 162 9.50 13.94 7.23
C LEU A 162 10.08 12.63 6.70
N CYS A 163 9.30 11.54 6.76
CA CYS A 163 9.73 10.26 6.22
C CYS A 163 9.87 10.32 4.70
N LEU A 164 8.86 10.83 3.99
CA LEU A 164 8.86 10.96 2.53
C LEU A 164 9.98 11.88 2.05
N ASP A 165 10.17 13.02 2.71
CA ASP A 165 11.26 13.96 2.41
C ASP A 165 12.66 13.40 2.68
N ARG A 166 12.79 12.37 3.53
CA ARG A 166 14.07 11.70 3.74
C ARG A 166 14.34 10.62 2.69
N VAL A 167 13.31 9.85 2.30
CA VAL A 167 13.50 8.62 1.50
C VAL A 167 13.30 8.82 0.00
N LEU A 168 12.48 9.78 -0.42
CA LEU A 168 12.21 9.99 -1.84
C LEU A 168 13.36 10.77 -2.50
N PRO A 169 13.81 10.36 -3.71
CA PRO A 169 14.85 11.06 -4.45
C PRO A 169 14.39 12.44 -4.92
N GLU A 170 15.35 13.30 -5.30
CA GLU A 170 15.09 14.69 -5.71
C GLU A 170 14.22 14.76 -6.99
N ASP A 171 14.42 13.82 -7.92
CA ASP A 171 13.76 13.73 -9.22
C ASP A 171 12.47 12.89 -9.22
N ILE A 172 11.94 12.52 -8.05
CA ILE A 172 10.76 11.65 -7.91
C ILE A 172 9.56 12.09 -8.76
N HIS A 173 9.36 13.40 -8.91
CA HIS A 173 8.28 13.97 -9.70
C HIS A 173 8.40 13.65 -11.19
N HIS A 174 9.61 13.53 -11.73
CA HIS A 174 9.82 13.04 -13.09
C HIS A 174 9.53 11.55 -13.22
N LEU A 175 9.97 10.75 -12.25
CA LEU A 175 9.76 9.30 -12.24
C LEU A 175 8.28 8.92 -12.11
N CYS A 176 7.52 9.65 -11.31
CA CYS A 176 6.09 9.40 -11.11
C CYS A 176 5.21 9.87 -12.26
N ASN A 177 5.65 10.84 -13.06
CA ASN A 177 4.81 11.48 -14.08
C ASN A 177 4.35 10.49 -15.16
N GLY A 178 3.03 10.27 -15.24
CA GLY A 178 2.41 9.31 -16.16
C GLY A 178 2.50 7.83 -15.74
N VAL A 179 3.24 7.53 -14.66
CA VAL A 179 3.44 6.18 -14.13
C VAL A 179 2.62 5.98 -12.85
N ALA A 180 2.87 6.79 -11.81
CA ALA A 180 2.20 6.70 -10.53
C ALA A 180 0.97 7.62 -10.46
N HIS A 181 -0.16 7.05 -10.03
CA HIS A 181 -1.44 7.74 -9.93
C HIS A 181 -1.89 7.78 -8.46
N VAL A 182 -1.90 8.98 -7.88
CA VAL A 182 -2.28 9.21 -6.49
C VAL A 182 -3.77 9.54 -6.41
N GLY A 183 -4.53 8.67 -5.72
CA GLY A 183 -5.97 8.81 -5.53
C GLY A 183 -6.30 9.79 -4.41
N VAL A 184 -7.06 10.84 -4.69
CA VAL A 184 -7.53 11.83 -3.71
C VAL A 184 -9.02 12.07 -3.89
N THR A 185 -9.71 12.48 -2.83
CA THR A 185 -11.10 12.94 -2.96
C THR A 185 -11.13 14.46 -2.93
N LYS A 186 -11.54 15.11 -4.03
CA LYS A 186 -11.79 16.56 -4.07
C LYS A 186 -13.16 16.84 -3.46
N LEU A 187 -13.22 17.72 -2.46
CA LEU A 187 -14.41 17.95 -1.64
C LEU A 187 -15.51 18.74 -2.37
N LEU A 188 -15.12 19.83 -3.05
CA LEU A 188 -16.07 20.79 -3.65
C LEU A 188 -16.06 20.74 -5.18
N PRO A 189 -17.21 20.97 -5.86
CA PRO A 189 -18.53 21.25 -5.27
C PRO A 189 -19.26 20.01 -4.73
N ILE A 190 -18.89 18.82 -5.19
CA ILE A 190 -19.38 17.53 -4.71
C ILE A 190 -18.16 16.62 -4.56
N PRO A 191 -18.08 15.80 -3.49
CA PRO A 191 -17.00 14.84 -3.30
C PRO A 191 -16.76 13.99 -4.54
N THR A 192 -15.61 14.14 -5.16
CA THR A 192 -15.26 13.46 -6.41
C THR A 192 -13.86 12.86 -6.32
N PHE A 193 -13.75 11.57 -6.61
CA PHE A 193 -12.45 10.91 -6.72
C PHE A 193 -11.64 11.47 -7.89
N LYS A 194 -10.35 11.72 -7.66
CA LYS A 194 -9.39 12.20 -8.67
C LYS A 194 -8.11 11.37 -8.60
N LEU A 195 -7.57 11.05 -9.77
CA LEU A 195 -6.24 10.47 -9.91
C LEU A 195 -5.26 11.55 -10.36
N ILE A 196 -4.27 11.82 -9.53
CA ILE A 196 -3.20 12.77 -9.79
C ILE A 196 -2.00 12.01 -10.33
N ASN A 197 -1.55 12.33 -11.55
CA ASN A 197 -0.41 11.66 -12.20
C ASN A 197 0.54 12.64 -12.91
N ARG A 198 0.37 13.94 -12.64
CA ARG A 198 1.21 15.02 -13.13
C ARG A 198 1.66 15.84 -11.94
N PHE A 199 2.95 15.91 -11.72
CA PHE A 199 3.64 16.52 -10.60
C PHE A 199 4.65 17.54 -11.10
N SER A 200 4.64 18.72 -10.51
CA SER A 200 5.54 19.83 -10.90
C SER A 200 6.85 19.85 -10.12
N SER A 201 6.88 19.24 -8.93
CA SER A 201 8.08 19.14 -8.10
C SER A 201 7.97 17.96 -7.13
N ARG A 202 9.07 17.66 -6.45
CA ARG A 202 9.13 16.66 -5.38
C ARG A 202 8.16 16.94 -4.25
N GLU A 203 8.04 18.20 -3.84
CA GLU A 203 7.12 18.65 -2.79
C GLU A 203 5.67 18.42 -3.21
N ASP A 204 5.34 18.64 -4.48
CA ASP A 204 4.00 18.40 -5.01
C ASP A 204 3.65 16.90 -5.05
N VAL A 205 4.63 15.99 -5.22
CA VAL A 205 4.43 14.54 -5.02
C VAL A 205 4.14 14.24 -3.54
N ILE A 206 4.95 14.79 -2.63
CA ILE A 206 4.79 14.58 -1.19
C ILE A 206 3.42 15.09 -0.73
N ASP A 207 3.03 16.30 -1.14
CA ASP A 207 1.73 16.89 -0.80
C ASP A 207 0.56 16.10 -1.38
N ALA A 208 0.71 15.52 -2.59
CA ALA A 208 -0.31 14.64 -3.15
C ALA A 208 -0.49 13.38 -2.30
N VAL A 209 0.60 12.73 -1.86
CA VAL A 209 0.55 11.54 -0.97
C VAL A 209 -0.04 11.90 0.39
N LEU A 210 0.41 13.00 1.02
CA LEU A 210 -0.15 13.47 2.28
C LEU A 210 -1.65 13.78 2.18
N THR A 211 -2.09 14.30 1.03
CA THR A 211 -3.51 14.55 0.73
C THR A 211 -4.27 13.24 0.55
N SER A 212 -3.68 12.27 -0.15
CA SER A 212 -4.26 10.94 -0.33
C SER A 212 -4.44 10.18 0.98
N CYS A 213 -3.60 10.44 1.99
CA CYS A 213 -3.68 9.86 3.34
C CYS A 213 -4.50 10.70 4.33
N HIS A 214 -5.10 11.83 3.91
CA HIS A 214 -5.74 12.77 4.83
C HIS A 214 -7.12 12.28 5.31
N ILE A 215 -7.13 11.37 6.28
CA ILE A 215 -8.35 10.88 6.92
C ILE A 215 -8.96 12.00 7.77
N PRO A 216 -10.20 12.44 7.51
CA PRO A 216 -10.83 13.55 8.21
C PRO A 216 -10.81 13.37 9.73
N TRP A 217 -10.41 14.43 10.43
CA TRP A 217 -10.28 14.52 11.90
C TRP A 217 -9.25 13.59 12.55
N TYR A 218 -8.61 12.70 11.77
CA TYR A 218 -7.66 11.72 12.29
C TYR A 218 -6.21 12.07 11.95
N PHE A 219 -5.93 12.40 10.69
CA PHE A 219 -4.56 12.45 10.17
C PHE A 219 -3.71 13.58 10.79
N ASP A 220 -4.27 14.78 10.88
CA ASP A 220 -3.67 15.98 11.50
C ASP A 220 -4.70 16.81 12.29
N GLY A 221 -5.87 16.21 12.58
CA GLY A 221 -6.97 16.87 13.29
C GLY A 221 -7.84 17.79 12.42
N LYS A 222 -7.56 17.94 11.12
CA LYS A 222 -8.40 18.72 10.19
C LYS A 222 -9.37 17.82 9.44
N PHE A 223 -10.51 18.39 9.02
CA PHE A 223 -11.50 17.68 8.20
C PHE A 223 -11.01 17.46 6.75
N SER A 224 -10.29 18.45 6.21
CA SER A 224 -9.79 18.46 4.85
C SER A 224 -8.46 19.18 4.77
N THR A 225 -7.68 18.91 3.72
CA THR A 225 -6.43 19.59 3.41
C THR A 225 -6.55 20.37 2.10
N ASN A 226 -5.83 21.48 1.99
CA ASN A 226 -5.66 22.16 0.70
C ASN A 226 -4.62 21.42 -0.13
N PHE A 227 -4.96 21.12 -1.38
CA PHE A 227 -4.03 20.62 -2.38
C PHE A 227 -4.36 21.32 -3.70
N ARG A 228 -3.36 22.02 -4.27
CA ARG A 228 -3.50 22.81 -5.51
C ARG A 228 -4.70 23.77 -5.51
N GLY A 229 -4.90 24.48 -4.39
CA GLY A 229 -5.94 25.49 -4.25
C GLY A 229 -7.37 24.94 -4.08
N SER A 230 -7.53 23.64 -3.86
CA SER A 230 -8.83 23.00 -3.60
C SER A 230 -8.78 22.14 -2.35
N LEU A 231 -9.92 22.00 -1.67
CA LEU A 231 -10.04 21.14 -0.50
C LEU A 231 -10.18 19.68 -0.90
N HIS A 232 -9.45 18.82 -0.21
CA HIS A 232 -9.39 17.38 -0.45
C HIS A 232 -9.35 16.60 0.86
N TYR A 233 -9.64 15.31 0.79
CA TYR A 233 -9.39 14.33 1.84
C TYR A 233 -8.99 12.98 1.21
N ASP A 234 -8.75 11.99 2.07
CA ASP A 234 -8.29 10.65 1.70
C ASP A 234 -9.07 10.05 0.51
N GLY A 235 -8.34 9.56 -0.49
CA GLY A 235 -8.91 8.95 -1.69
C GLY A 235 -9.60 7.61 -1.42
N GLY A 236 -9.17 6.89 -0.39
CA GLY A 236 -9.68 5.58 0.02
C GLY A 236 -11.11 5.61 0.53
N LEU A 237 -11.59 6.78 0.94
CA LEU A 237 -12.98 7.01 1.33
C LEU A 237 -13.95 7.04 0.15
N THR A 238 -13.47 7.24 -1.08
CA THR A 238 -14.30 7.22 -2.30
C THR A 238 -13.92 6.12 -3.26
N ASN A 239 -12.64 5.76 -3.36
CA ASN A 239 -12.18 4.60 -4.10
C ASN A 239 -11.06 3.90 -3.33
N LEU A 240 -11.41 2.74 -2.74
CA LEU A 240 -10.50 1.96 -1.91
C LEU A 240 -9.31 1.44 -2.71
N ILE A 241 -9.52 0.93 -3.94
CA ILE A 241 -8.49 0.30 -4.78
C ILE A 241 -8.57 0.88 -6.19
N PRO A 242 -8.08 2.10 -6.42
CA PRO A 242 -8.07 2.69 -7.74
C PRO A 242 -7.12 1.94 -8.67
N VAL A 243 -7.41 1.97 -9.96
CA VAL A 243 -6.57 1.38 -11.01
C VAL A 243 -6.07 2.47 -11.96
N PRO A 244 -4.85 2.34 -12.51
CA PRO A 244 -4.31 3.32 -13.44
C PRO A 244 -5.04 3.26 -14.79
N PRO A 245 -5.28 4.41 -15.45
CA PRO A 245 -5.88 4.45 -16.78
C PRO A 245 -4.89 4.09 -17.90
N GLY A 246 -5.43 3.62 -19.03
CA GLY A 246 -4.66 3.33 -20.23
C GLY A 246 -3.70 2.16 -20.04
N VAL A 247 -4.22 1.08 -19.46
CA VAL A 247 -3.61 -0.24 -19.33
C VAL A 247 -4.60 -1.26 -19.89
N ASP A 248 -4.11 -2.37 -20.44
CA ASP A 248 -4.95 -3.41 -21.03
C ASP A 248 -5.63 -4.23 -19.93
N THR A 249 -4.88 -4.54 -18.88
CA THR A 249 -5.36 -5.29 -17.72
C THR A 249 -4.90 -4.64 -16.44
N ALA A 250 -5.84 -4.37 -15.53
CA ALA A 250 -5.55 -3.80 -14.22
C ALA A 250 -5.70 -4.83 -13.09
N ILE A 251 -4.62 -5.06 -12.34
CA ILE A 251 -4.56 -6.01 -11.23
C ILE A 251 -4.77 -5.25 -9.92
N LYS A 252 -5.82 -5.60 -9.17
CA LYS A 252 -6.13 -5.00 -7.87
C LYS A 252 -5.49 -5.80 -6.74
N ILE A 253 -4.74 -5.11 -5.90
CA ILE A 253 -4.02 -5.67 -4.74
C ILE A 253 -4.55 -5.00 -3.48
N SER A 254 -4.97 -5.80 -2.49
CA SER A 254 -5.48 -5.30 -1.22
C SER A 254 -4.71 -5.83 -0.02
N CYS A 255 -4.49 -5.00 0.99
CA CYS A 255 -4.01 -5.45 2.31
C CYS A 255 -5.15 -5.89 3.25
N PHE A 256 -6.40 -5.89 2.78
CA PHE A 256 -7.53 -6.50 3.48
C PHE A 256 -7.98 -7.78 2.76
N PRO A 257 -8.51 -8.77 3.50
CA PRO A 257 -9.10 -9.97 2.90
C PRO A 257 -10.20 -9.64 1.89
N SER A 258 -10.04 -10.09 0.65
CA SER A 258 -10.95 -9.82 -0.46
C SER A 258 -12.37 -10.35 -0.19
N GLN A 259 -12.51 -11.50 0.46
CA GLN A 259 -13.81 -12.08 0.81
C GLN A 259 -14.61 -11.20 1.77
N LYS A 260 -13.94 -10.29 2.50
CA LYS A 260 -14.56 -9.33 3.42
C LYS A 260 -14.86 -7.98 2.75
N LEU A 261 -14.30 -7.72 1.56
CA LEU A 261 -14.51 -6.50 0.77
C LEU A 261 -15.62 -6.66 -0.27
N ARG A 262 -16.85 -6.94 0.15
CA ARG A 262 -17.99 -7.23 -0.77
C ARG A 262 -18.26 -6.14 -1.82
N ALA A 263 -17.95 -4.89 -1.52
CA ALA A 263 -18.13 -3.76 -2.45
C ALA A 263 -16.99 -3.63 -3.48
N VAL A 264 -15.90 -4.39 -3.34
CA VAL A 264 -14.74 -4.34 -4.23
C VAL A 264 -14.63 -5.65 -4.98
N GLN A 265 -14.94 -5.62 -6.26
CA GLN A 265 -14.84 -6.80 -7.13
C GLN A 265 -13.46 -6.90 -7.78
N GLY A 266 -13.05 -8.14 -8.07
CA GLY A 266 -11.84 -8.45 -8.85
C GLY A 266 -10.53 -8.14 -8.13
N VAL A 267 -10.48 -8.32 -6.81
CA VAL A 267 -9.20 -8.30 -6.08
C VAL A 267 -8.42 -9.56 -6.43
N ALA A 268 -7.24 -9.39 -7.02
CA ALA A 268 -6.42 -10.49 -7.53
C ALA A 268 -5.42 -11.01 -6.49
N VAL A 269 -4.97 -10.13 -5.59
CA VAL A 269 -4.03 -10.46 -4.51
C VAL A 269 -4.48 -9.78 -3.22
N SER A 270 -4.70 -10.57 -2.19
CA SER A 270 -5.04 -10.17 -0.83
C SER A 270 -4.62 -11.26 0.18
N PRO A 271 -4.58 -10.97 1.50
CA PRO A 271 -4.07 -11.92 2.49
C PRO A 271 -4.80 -13.28 2.54
N ASP A 272 -6.00 -13.36 1.98
CA ASP A 272 -6.86 -14.55 1.86
C ASP A 272 -6.89 -15.17 0.44
N SER A 273 -6.10 -14.68 -0.52
CA SER A 273 -6.10 -15.19 -1.92
C SER A 273 -5.41 -16.55 -2.08
N PHE A 274 -4.41 -16.82 -1.24
CA PHE A 274 -3.55 -18.01 -1.34
C PHE A 274 -3.45 -18.80 -0.03
N ASP A 275 -4.12 -18.31 1.01
CA ASP A 275 -4.19 -18.88 2.34
C ASP A 275 -5.57 -18.57 2.92
N GLU A 276 -6.51 -19.52 2.81
CA GLU A 276 -7.92 -19.31 3.21
C GLU A 276 -8.06 -19.14 4.73
N ASP A 277 -7.06 -19.54 5.51
CA ASP A 277 -7.04 -19.49 6.97
C ASP A 277 -6.32 -18.24 7.50
N PHE A 278 -6.42 -17.10 6.80
CA PHE A 278 -5.85 -15.83 7.28
C PHE A 278 -6.38 -15.51 8.70
N PRO A 279 -5.54 -15.56 9.75
CA PRO A 279 -6.02 -15.75 11.12
C PRO A 279 -6.49 -14.46 11.80
N HIS A 280 -6.53 -13.34 11.06
CA HIS A 280 -6.86 -12.04 11.61
C HIS A 280 -8.26 -11.58 11.17
N PRO A 281 -9.18 -11.32 12.12
CA PRO A 281 -10.48 -10.78 11.79
C PRO A 281 -10.36 -9.34 11.28
N MET A 282 -11.34 -8.93 10.47
CA MET A 282 -11.38 -7.58 9.89
C MET A 282 -11.32 -6.46 10.95
N SER A 283 -11.88 -6.67 12.15
CA SER A 283 -11.80 -5.71 13.26
C SER A 283 -10.37 -5.46 13.73
N GLN A 284 -9.55 -6.51 13.80
CA GLN A 284 -8.13 -6.40 14.16
C GLN A 284 -7.34 -5.68 13.07
N LEU A 285 -7.61 -5.98 11.80
CA LEU A 285 -6.99 -5.27 10.68
C LEU A 285 -7.34 -3.79 10.66
N LEU A 286 -8.62 -3.45 10.86
CA LEU A 286 -9.05 -2.05 10.95
C LEU A 286 -8.38 -1.34 12.12
N ALA A 287 -8.25 -2.00 13.28
CA ALA A 287 -7.50 -1.43 14.40
C ALA A 287 -6.03 -1.19 14.00
N TRP A 288 -5.38 -2.17 13.36
CA TRP A 288 -4.01 -2.05 12.89
C TRP A 288 -3.81 -1.03 11.77
N ALA A 289 -4.82 -0.76 10.94
CA ALA A 289 -4.75 0.28 9.93
C ALA A 289 -4.59 1.68 10.57
N PHE A 290 -5.20 1.90 11.74
CA PHE A 290 -5.14 3.17 12.48
C PHE A 290 -3.99 3.22 13.47
N GLU A 291 -3.76 2.14 14.22
CA GLU A 291 -2.69 2.03 15.22
C GLU A 291 -1.80 0.83 14.88
N PRO A 292 -0.55 1.04 14.48
CA PRO A 292 0.27 -0.02 13.89
C PRO A 292 0.43 -1.23 14.82
N ALA A 293 0.37 -2.43 14.23
CA ALA A 293 0.72 -3.67 14.90
C ALA A 293 2.16 -3.64 15.43
N ASP A 294 2.52 -4.64 16.25
CA ASP A 294 3.91 -4.80 16.67
C ASP A 294 4.84 -5.11 15.50
N GLU A 295 6.14 -4.89 15.72
CA GLU A 295 7.15 -5.07 14.68
C GLU A 295 7.16 -6.49 14.06
N PRO A 296 7.08 -7.59 14.84
CA PRO A 296 6.97 -8.93 14.28
C PRO A 296 5.76 -9.12 13.37
N MET A 297 4.60 -8.56 13.74
CA MET A 297 3.40 -8.65 12.90
C MET A 297 3.53 -7.86 11.60
N LEU A 298 4.12 -6.66 11.64
CA LEU A 298 4.36 -5.89 10.41
C LEU A 298 5.33 -6.62 9.46
N ILE A 299 6.34 -7.31 10.01
CA ILE A 299 7.24 -8.16 9.25
C ILE A 299 6.49 -9.38 8.67
N ASP A 300 5.63 -10.03 9.44
CA ASP A 300 4.81 -11.15 8.95
C ASP A 300 3.90 -10.73 7.80
N LEU A 301 3.25 -9.56 7.90
CA LEU A 301 2.44 -8.99 6.82
C LEU A 301 3.26 -8.75 5.55
N TYR A 302 4.48 -8.22 5.68
CA TYR A 302 5.41 -8.03 4.57
C TYR A 302 5.78 -9.35 3.90
N GLU A 303 6.20 -10.34 4.68
CA GLU A 303 6.61 -11.67 4.16
C GLU A 303 5.42 -12.42 3.54
N ARG A 304 4.23 -12.28 4.10
CA ARG A 304 2.99 -12.79 3.50
C ARG A 304 2.72 -12.12 2.16
N GLY A 305 2.83 -10.80 2.07
CA GLY A 305 2.71 -10.08 0.80
C GLY A 305 3.68 -10.57 -0.26
N ARG A 306 4.94 -10.82 0.11
CA ARG A 306 5.94 -11.42 -0.81
C ARG A 306 5.48 -12.79 -1.30
N ARG A 307 5.06 -13.67 -0.38
CA ARG A 307 4.59 -15.03 -0.70
C ARG A 307 3.40 -14.99 -1.67
N ASP A 308 2.43 -14.15 -1.40
CA ASP A 308 1.21 -14.02 -2.21
C ASP A 308 1.53 -13.44 -3.60
N GLY A 309 2.45 -12.48 -3.69
CA GLY A 309 2.92 -11.95 -4.97
C GLY A 309 3.59 -13.01 -5.84
N PHE A 310 4.46 -13.86 -5.27
CA PHE A 310 5.08 -14.97 -5.99
C PHE A 310 4.08 -16.06 -6.37
N ALA A 311 3.13 -16.37 -5.49
CA ALA A 311 2.07 -17.34 -5.76
C ALA A 311 1.16 -16.87 -6.89
N TRP A 312 0.80 -15.58 -6.90
CA TRP A 312 0.06 -14.96 -8.00
C TRP A 312 0.84 -15.07 -9.30
N HIS A 313 2.10 -14.67 -9.33
CA HIS A 313 2.96 -14.77 -10.53
C HIS A 313 3.01 -16.22 -11.05
N SER A 314 3.26 -17.18 -10.16
CA SER A 314 3.37 -18.61 -10.52
C SER A 314 2.07 -19.19 -11.07
N ARG A 315 0.90 -18.75 -10.60
CA ARG A 315 -0.40 -19.19 -11.16
C ARG A 315 -0.66 -18.63 -12.56
N HIS A 316 -0.09 -17.47 -12.89
CA HIS A 316 -0.34 -16.79 -14.16
C HIS A 316 0.72 -17.06 -15.22
N THR A 317 1.91 -17.55 -14.86
CA THR A 317 2.92 -18.03 -15.80
C THR A 317 2.84 -19.53 -16.11
N ASN A 318 2.29 -20.34 -15.20
CA ASN A 318 2.08 -21.79 -15.44
C ASN A 318 0.82 -22.11 -16.29
N LEU A 319 0.22 -21.12 -16.94
CA LEU A 319 -0.91 -21.26 -17.87
C LEU A 319 -0.49 -21.08 -19.35
N GLU A 320 0.75 -21.42 -19.70
CA GLU A 320 1.12 -21.65 -21.10
C GLU A 320 0.26 -22.81 -21.66
N PRO A 321 -0.34 -22.67 -22.86
CA PRO A 321 -1.23 -23.67 -23.41
C PRO A 321 -0.48 -24.99 -23.61
N SER A 322 -1.02 -26.07 -23.05
CA SER A 322 -0.62 -27.42 -23.37
C SER A 322 -0.61 -27.59 -24.89
N SER A 323 0.59 -27.72 -25.47
CA SER A 323 0.89 -28.35 -26.76
C SER A 323 -0.33 -28.67 -27.65
N ARG A 324 -0.80 -27.68 -28.40
CA ARG A 324 -1.32 -27.84 -29.76
C ARG A 324 -0.29 -27.07 -30.61
N ASP A 325 0.69 -27.67 -31.25
CA ASP A 325 0.58 -28.74 -32.23
C ASP A 325 1.80 -29.67 -32.18
N ALA A 326 1.55 -30.94 -31.92
CA ALA A 326 2.47 -32.03 -32.26
C ALA A 326 1.62 -33.21 -32.76
N SER A 327 1.06 -33.09 -33.96
CA SER A 327 0.79 -34.19 -34.91
C SER A 327 -0.13 -33.76 -36.05
N ALA A 328 0.44 -33.57 -37.24
CA ALA A 328 -0.02 -34.09 -38.55
C ALA A 328 0.84 -33.52 -39.68
#